data_AF-A0A7C7RI10-F1
#
_entry.id   AF-A0A7C7RI10-F1
#
_cell.length_a   1.000
_cell.length_b   1.000
_cell.length_c   1.000
_cell.angle_alpha   90.00
_cell.angle_beta   90.00
_cell.angle_gamma   90.00
#
_symmetry.space_group_name_H-M   'P 1'
#
loop_
_entity.id
_entity.type
_entity.pdbx_description
1 polymer ?
#
loop_
_entity_poly.entity_id
_entity_poly.type
_entity_poly.pdbx_seq_one_letter_code
_entity_poly.pdbx_strand_id
1 'polypeptide(L)'
;MSESILVLGGGFSGLTAAVEAAEMGYEVYLVESQSYLGGRVAQLNKYFPKICPPTCGLEINFKRIKTSPRITFYTLAEVESVAGGPGNFDVTVKVNPRYTTPQCTSCSQGEEAATSEVSNDFNFGLNTRKPIYKPHPMAFPNQCVLDASILGTEEAEKIKAAMPAGHVNLDQKAETVKLNVGAIIVATGWKPYDPDKLENLEPGQHQNVVTNMKVERMASPSGPTGGKIVRPSDNEEPETVGFIQCAGSRDENHLGFCSYICCMATLKQIKYLREQSPDTEIYVFYIDIRSPGRKYEKFYSSVKEDAKVHFIKGKVAALQQGSKPDSVVLVAEDTIGGGRIEQEVDLAVLATGMQPAGAENQVSGIQYDSDGFVVPTDGIIPCGCAKRPVDVVSSAQSATAAALKAIQTIRRAK
;
A
#
# COMPACT_ATOMS: atom_id res chain seq x y z
N MET A 1 9.48 21.66 27.29
CA MET A 1 9.67 20.57 26.32
C MET A 1 8.36 19.87 26.12
N SER A 2 8.03 19.55 24.88
CA SER A 2 6.76 18.91 24.55
C SER A 2 6.78 17.44 24.95
N GLU A 3 5.67 16.97 25.52
CA GLU A 3 5.45 15.56 25.83
C GLU A 3 4.66 14.85 24.72
N SER A 4 4.42 15.51 23.59
CA SER A 4 3.66 14.95 22.48
C SER A 4 4.57 14.25 21.47
N ILE A 5 4.03 13.23 20.79
CA ILE A 5 4.71 12.48 19.73
C ILE A 5 3.97 12.73 18.42
N LEU A 6 4.71 13.06 17.36
CA LEU A 6 4.18 13.06 16.00
C LEU A 6 4.43 11.71 15.33
N VAL A 7 3.43 11.17 14.68
CA VAL A 7 3.54 9.99 13.81
C VAL A 7 3.20 10.39 12.38
N LEU A 8 4.14 10.23 11.45
CA LEU A 8 3.94 10.48 10.02
C LEU A 8 3.58 9.18 9.31
N GLY A 9 2.40 9.13 8.70
CA GLY A 9 1.86 7.97 7.99
C GLY A 9 0.89 7.17 8.86
N GLY A 10 -0.35 7.05 8.40
CA GLY A 10 -1.46 6.31 8.99
C GLY A 10 -1.58 4.86 8.51
N GLY A 11 -0.52 4.30 7.94
CA GLY A 11 -0.42 2.86 7.63
C GLY A 11 -0.31 2.00 8.89
N PHE A 12 -0.31 0.67 8.73
CA PHE A 12 -0.29 -0.29 9.86
C PHE A 12 0.80 -0.01 10.91
N SER A 13 2.01 0.36 10.48
CA SER A 13 3.10 0.75 11.38
C SER A 13 2.77 2.01 12.18
N GLY A 14 2.25 3.05 11.53
CA GLY A 14 1.92 4.31 12.20
C GLY A 14 0.75 4.18 13.16
N LEU A 15 -0.28 3.41 12.77
CA LEU A 15 -1.39 3.08 13.68
C LEU A 15 -0.89 2.36 14.93
N THR A 16 -0.01 1.37 14.74
CA THR A 16 0.58 0.63 15.87
C THR A 16 1.40 1.58 16.74
N ALA A 17 2.30 2.37 16.16
CA ALA A 17 3.14 3.32 16.92
C ALA A 17 2.30 4.34 17.70
N ALA A 18 1.26 4.90 17.08
CA ALA A 18 0.38 5.88 17.70
C ALA A 18 -0.39 5.29 18.88
N VAL A 19 -0.92 4.08 18.72
CA VAL A 19 -1.68 3.42 19.78
C VAL A 19 -0.78 2.99 20.94
N GLU A 20 0.38 2.39 20.66
CA GLU A 20 1.32 1.98 21.71
C GLU A 20 1.85 3.19 22.50
N ALA A 21 2.12 4.32 21.84
CA ALA A 21 2.52 5.55 22.52
C ALA A 21 1.39 6.15 23.38
N ALA A 22 0.16 6.19 22.85
CA ALA A 22 -0.99 6.73 23.57
C ALA A 22 -1.36 5.90 24.81
N GLU A 23 -1.26 4.57 24.73
CA GLU A 23 -1.52 3.68 25.87
C GLU A 23 -0.46 3.82 26.98
N MET A 24 0.73 4.30 26.64
CA MET A 24 1.76 4.67 27.62
C MET A 24 1.55 6.09 28.21
N GLY A 25 0.47 6.77 27.85
CA GLY A 25 0.06 8.06 28.41
C GLY A 25 0.58 9.30 27.70
N TYR A 26 1.11 9.18 26.48
CA TYR A 26 1.62 10.30 25.69
C TYR A 26 0.56 10.83 24.73
N GLU A 27 0.56 12.15 24.50
CA GLU A 27 -0.27 12.76 23.45
C GLU A 27 0.33 12.46 22.08
N VAL A 28 -0.50 12.07 21.12
CA VAL A 28 -0.08 11.66 19.79
C VAL A 28 -0.83 12.42 18.71
N TYR A 29 -0.07 13.04 17.82
CA TYR A 29 -0.56 13.56 16.56
C TYR A 29 -0.22 12.56 15.45
N LEU A 30 -1.23 12.10 14.71
CA LEU A 30 -1.06 11.18 13.57
C LEU A 30 -1.40 11.92 12.27
N VAL A 31 -0.47 11.99 11.33
CA VAL A 31 -0.66 12.67 10.05
C VAL A 31 -0.69 11.64 8.92
N GLU A 32 -1.75 11.63 8.10
CA GLU A 32 -1.93 10.74 6.96
C GLU A 32 -2.29 11.53 5.70
N SER A 33 -1.51 11.30 4.64
CA SER A 33 -1.68 11.89 3.31
C SER A 33 -2.98 11.47 2.62
N GLN A 34 -3.43 10.24 2.83
CA GLN A 34 -4.65 9.69 2.26
C GLN A 34 -5.89 10.16 3.05
N SER A 35 -7.05 10.03 2.43
CA SER A 35 -8.34 10.31 3.06
C SER A 35 -8.78 9.25 4.08
N TYR A 36 -7.97 8.22 4.31
CA TYR A 36 -8.26 7.10 5.21
C TYR A 36 -6.96 6.55 5.82
N LEU A 37 -7.10 5.93 6.99
CA LEU A 37 -6.04 5.20 7.68
C LEU A 37 -5.99 3.73 7.23
N GLY A 38 -4.84 3.08 7.41
CA GLY A 38 -4.61 1.66 7.14
C GLY A 38 -3.53 1.40 6.09
N GLY A 39 -3.31 2.37 5.19
CA GLY A 39 -2.29 2.32 4.14
C GLY A 39 -2.41 1.06 3.27
N ARG A 40 -1.27 0.54 2.79
CA ARG A 40 -1.22 -0.61 1.87
C ARG A 40 -1.87 -1.89 2.42
N VAL A 41 -1.92 -2.05 3.74
CA VAL A 41 -2.57 -3.19 4.37
C VAL A 41 -4.09 -3.21 4.10
N ALA A 42 -4.73 -2.03 4.02
CA ALA A 42 -6.15 -1.94 3.67
C ALA A 42 -6.45 -2.40 2.24
N GLN A 43 -5.46 -2.37 1.35
CA GLN A 43 -5.60 -2.79 -0.05
C GLN A 43 -5.41 -4.31 -0.26
N LEU A 44 -4.83 -5.03 0.70
CA LEU A 44 -4.56 -6.47 0.58
C LEU A 44 -5.85 -7.30 0.68
N ASN A 45 -5.87 -8.47 0.03
CA ASN A 45 -6.98 -9.42 0.21
C ASN A 45 -6.83 -10.21 1.52
N LYS A 46 -5.66 -10.82 1.74
CA LYS A 46 -5.32 -11.60 2.94
C LYS A 46 -3.83 -11.38 3.32
N TYR A 47 -3.46 -11.67 4.57
CA TYR A 47 -2.08 -11.68 5.06
C TYR A 47 -1.42 -13.05 4.87
N PHE A 48 -0.12 -13.08 4.58
CA PHE A 48 0.68 -14.30 4.74
C PHE A 48 1.30 -14.37 6.15
N PRO A 49 1.59 -15.57 6.69
CA PRO A 49 1.30 -16.88 6.12
C PRO A 49 -0.09 -17.42 6.57
N LYS A 50 -0.81 -16.67 7.42
CA LYS A 50 -2.06 -17.13 8.06
C LYS A 50 -3.27 -17.12 7.13
N ILE A 51 -3.21 -16.41 6.00
CA ILE A 51 -4.31 -16.26 5.03
C ILE A 51 -5.55 -15.64 5.70
N CYS A 52 -5.34 -14.65 6.58
CA CYS A 52 -6.43 -13.93 7.26
C CYS A 52 -6.70 -12.57 6.59
N PRO A 53 -7.94 -12.08 6.59
CA PRO A 53 -8.27 -10.80 5.97
C PRO A 53 -7.60 -9.62 6.69
N PRO A 54 -7.35 -8.49 5.99
CA PRO A 54 -6.73 -7.29 6.57
C PRO A 54 -7.50 -6.74 7.77
N THR A 55 -8.84 -6.92 7.74
CA THR A 55 -9.80 -6.47 8.75
C THR A 55 -9.39 -6.89 10.17
N CYS A 56 -8.91 -8.13 10.32
CA CYS A 56 -8.56 -8.73 11.61
C CYS A 56 -7.52 -7.93 12.40
N GLY A 57 -6.58 -7.26 11.71
CA GLY A 57 -5.57 -6.42 12.36
C GLY A 57 -5.93 -4.93 12.39
N LEU A 58 -6.58 -4.43 11.33
CA LEU A 58 -6.89 -3.01 11.21
C LEU A 58 -8.02 -2.57 12.14
N GLU A 59 -9.07 -3.38 12.26
CA GLU A 59 -10.25 -3.04 13.08
C GLU A 59 -9.90 -2.85 14.55
N ILE A 60 -8.98 -3.67 15.08
CA ILE A 60 -8.47 -3.56 16.45
C ILE A 60 -7.82 -2.19 16.68
N ASN A 61 -6.94 -1.76 15.76
CA ASN A 61 -6.27 -0.47 15.87
C ASN A 61 -7.25 0.70 15.66
N PHE A 62 -8.18 0.61 14.71
CA PHE A 62 -9.20 1.65 14.52
C PHE A 62 -10.08 1.82 15.75
N LYS A 63 -10.47 0.72 16.41
CA LYS A 63 -11.22 0.78 17.67
C LYS A 63 -10.41 1.49 18.76
N ARG A 64 -9.15 1.10 18.95
CA ARG A 64 -8.24 1.71 19.95
C ARG A 64 -8.05 3.21 19.69
N ILE A 65 -7.85 3.60 18.42
CA ILE A 65 -7.73 5.02 18.01
C ILE A 65 -9.02 5.77 18.29
N LYS A 66 -10.18 5.23 17.88
CA LYS A 66 -11.48 5.89 18.08
C LYS A 66 -11.80 6.15 19.55
N THR A 67 -11.36 5.28 20.46
CA THR A 67 -11.63 5.39 21.90
C THR A 67 -10.55 6.15 22.67
N SER A 68 -9.40 6.44 22.07
CA SER A 68 -8.29 7.09 22.76
C SER A 68 -8.47 8.61 22.74
N PRO A 69 -8.53 9.28 23.92
CA PRO A 69 -8.57 10.74 23.97
C PRO A 69 -7.22 11.39 23.66
N ARG A 70 -6.14 10.59 23.58
CA ARG A 70 -4.76 11.05 23.40
C ARG A 70 -4.28 11.00 21.95
N ILE A 71 -5.12 10.53 21.01
CA ILE A 71 -4.77 10.44 19.61
C ILE A 71 -5.61 11.44 18.83
N THR A 72 -4.94 12.46 18.30
CA THR A 72 -5.52 13.37 17.30
C THR A 72 -4.94 12.99 15.95
N PHE A 73 -5.79 12.70 14.96
CA PHE A 73 -5.33 12.36 13.62
C PHE A 73 -5.82 13.37 12.57
N TYR A 74 -4.97 13.66 11.60
CA TYR A 74 -5.25 14.47 10.43
C TYR A 74 -5.12 13.58 9.19
N THR A 75 -6.18 13.48 8.41
CA THR A 75 -6.18 12.82 7.09
C THR A 75 -6.16 13.87 5.99
N LEU A 76 -5.77 13.49 4.77
CA LEU A 76 -5.47 14.45 3.69
C LEU A 76 -4.40 15.45 4.12
N ALA A 77 -3.50 15.06 5.02
CA ALA A 77 -2.56 15.94 5.67
C ALA A 77 -1.12 15.52 5.39
N GLU A 78 -0.27 16.52 5.11
CA GLU A 78 1.13 16.34 4.74
C GLU A 78 2.01 17.23 5.61
N VAL A 79 3.19 16.74 5.97
CA VAL A 79 4.18 17.52 6.70
C VAL A 79 5.05 18.28 5.72
N GLU A 80 5.03 19.61 5.79
CA GLU A 80 5.80 20.47 4.89
C GLU A 80 7.24 20.67 5.40
N SER A 81 7.40 20.85 6.71
CA SER A 81 8.70 21.08 7.33
C SER A 81 8.75 20.63 8.79
N VAL A 82 9.94 20.17 9.16
CA VAL A 82 10.34 19.83 10.53
C VAL A 82 11.58 20.66 10.88
N ALA A 83 11.51 21.39 11.99
CA ALA A 83 12.63 22.13 12.55
C ALA A 83 12.79 21.86 14.05
N GLY A 84 13.91 22.26 14.62
CA GLY A 84 14.22 22.05 16.04
C GLY A 84 14.94 20.72 16.30
N GLY A 85 14.72 20.14 17.47
CA GLY A 85 15.45 18.95 17.92
C GLY A 85 14.70 18.16 19.01
N PRO A 86 15.32 17.09 19.52
CA PRO A 86 14.76 16.24 20.57
C PRO A 86 14.13 17.05 21.71
N GLY A 87 12.86 16.76 22.03
CA GLY A 87 12.10 17.44 23.09
C GLY A 87 11.42 18.77 22.67
N ASN A 88 11.77 19.32 21.50
CA ASN A 88 11.19 20.57 20.98
C ASN A 88 11.33 20.68 19.45
N PHE A 89 10.56 19.86 18.72
CA PHE A 89 10.40 19.99 17.29
C PHE A 89 9.21 20.89 16.96
N ASP A 90 9.42 21.81 16.03
CA ASP A 90 8.36 22.62 15.43
C ASP A 90 8.04 22.05 14.05
N VAL A 91 6.80 21.60 13.89
CA VAL A 91 6.33 20.91 12.69
C VAL A 91 5.19 21.68 12.05
N THR A 92 5.29 21.91 10.74
CA THR A 92 4.22 22.52 9.94
C THR A 92 3.52 21.44 9.14
N VAL A 93 2.20 21.31 9.36
CA VAL A 93 1.34 20.35 8.69
C VAL A 93 0.33 21.09 7.83
N LYS A 94 0.22 20.73 6.56
CA LYS A 94 -0.82 21.20 5.65
C LYS A 94 -1.92 20.16 5.60
N VAL A 95 -3.15 20.55 5.95
CA VAL A 95 -4.35 19.72 5.83
C VAL A 95 -5.10 20.15 4.58
N ASN A 96 -5.15 19.26 3.59
CA ASN A 96 -5.86 19.49 2.35
C ASN A 96 -7.37 19.34 2.55
N PRO A 97 -8.19 20.11 1.82
CA PRO A 97 -9.63 20.02 1.91
C PRO A 97 -10.14 18.66 1.43
N ARG A 98 -11.15 18.15 2.13
CA ARG A 98 -11.90 16.94 1.73
C ARG A 98 -13.14 17.29 0.89
N TYR A 99 -13.55 18.55 0.98
CA TYR A 99 -14.80 19.13 0.45
C TYR A 99 -16.08 18.48 0.99
N THR A 100 -15.95 17.64 2.00
CA THR A 100 -17.06 17.03 2.74
C THR A 100 -16.87 17.29 4.24
N THR A 101 -17.97 17.42 4.96
CA THR A 101 -17.95 17.61 6.41
C THR A 101 -17.96 16.26 7.13
N PRO A 102 -17.57 16.18 8.42
CA PRO A 102 -17.56 14.93 9.19
C PRO A 102 -18.91 14.21 9.26
N GLN A 103 -20.02 14.92 9.02
CA GLN A 103 -21.38 14.36 8.98
C GLN A 103 -21.65 13.59 7.67
N CYS A 104 -20.83 13.78 6.63
CA CYS A 104 -20.98 13.15 5.34
C CYS A 104 -20.46 11.71 5.33
N THR A 105 -21.25 10.79 5.89
CA THR A 105 -20.87 9.36 6.03
C THR A 105 -21.44 8.45 4.93
N SER A 106 -22.38 8.93 4.11
CA SER A 106 -22.97 8.20 2.98
C SER A 106 -22.82 9.02 1.70
N CYS A 107 -22.38 8.38 0.61
CA CYS A 107 -22.07 9.07 -0.65
C CYS A 107 -23.16 8.84 -1.71
N SER A 108 -24.17 8.00 -1.44
CA SER A 108 -25.11 7.48 -2.44
C SER A 108 -25.85 8.56 -3.24
N GLN A 109 -26.39 9.58 -2.57
CA GLN A 109 -27.12 10.67 -3.24
C GLN A 109 -26.22 11.47 -4.19
N GLY A 110 -24.96 11.69 -3.79
CA GLY A 110 -23.97 12.34 -4.62
C GLY A 110 -23.48 11.46 -5.77
N GLU A 111 -23.36 10.14 -5.55
CA GLU A 111 -22.99 9.17 -6.57
C GLU A 111 -24.07 9.07 -7.66
N GLU A 112 -25.36 9.12 -7.29
CA GLU A 112 -26.50 9.17 -8.22
C GLU A 112 -26.53 10.46 -9.05
N ALA A 113 -26.11 11.59 -8.46
CA ALA A 113 -26.02 12.87 -9.15
C ALA A 113 -24.77 13.02 -10.03
N ALA A 114 -23.76 12.16 -9.83
CA ALA A 114 -22.49 12.22 -10.54
C ALA A 114 -22.54 11.56 -11.92
N THR A 115 -22.15 12.32 -12.93
CA THR A 115 -22.09 11.91 -14.33
C THR A 115 -20.71 11.43 -14.75
N SER A 116 -19.64 12.06 -14.27
CA SER A 116 -18.27 11.71 -14.61
C SER A 116 -17.78 10.49 -13.85
N GLU A 117 -16.69 9.92 -14.37
CA GLU A 117 -15.98 8.80 -13.78
C GLU A 117 -14.49 9.13 -13.71
N VAL A 118 -13.88 8.78 -12.58
CA VAL A 118 -12.47 9.04 -12.27
C VAL A 118 -11.77 7.71 -12.04
N SER A 119 -10.51 7.58 -12.46
CA SER A 119 -9.69 6.40 -12.18
C SER A 119 -9.65 6.12 -10.67
N ASN A 120 -9.78 4.85 -10.29
CA ASN A 120 -9.77 4.46 -8.89
C ASN A 120 -8.36 4.09 -8.41
N ASP A 121 -7.70 5.05 -7.75
CA ASP A 121 -6.35 4.86 -7.19
C ASP A 121 -6.26 3.72 -6.16
N PHE A 122 -7.33 3.46 -5.40
CA PHE A 122 -7.36 2.36 -4.43
C PHE A 122 -7.26 0.99 -5.14
N ASN A 123 -7.79 0.91 -6.37
CA ASN A 123 -7.76 -0.26 -7.22
C ASN A 123 -6.67 -0.21 -8.29
N PHE A 124 -5.71 0.72 -8.20
CA PHE A 124 -4.63 0.89 -9.19
C PHE A 124 -5.14 1.08 -10.63
N GLY A 125 -6.26 1.79 -10.79
CA GLY A 125 -6.87 2.07 -12.09
C GLY A 125 -7.54 0.88 -12.77
N LEU A 126 -7.72 -0.26 -12.08
CA LEU A 126 -8.45 -1.42 -12.62
C LEU A 126 -9.95 -1.14 -12.85
N ASN A 127 -10.50 -0.12 -12.20
CA ASN A 127 -11.84 0.38 -12.47
C ASN A 127 -11.90 1.88 -12.25
N THR A 128 -13.05 2.45 -12.55
CA THR A 128 -13.40 3.83 -12.27
C THR A 128 -14.24 3.94 -10.99
N ARG A 129 -14.40 5.17 -10.50
CA ARG A 129 -15.27 5.55 -9.39
C ARG A 129 -15.93 6.89 -9.70
N LYS A 130 -17.00 7.22 -8.97
CA LYS A 130 -17.58 8.56 -9.01
C LYS A 130 -16.69 9.59 -8.30
N PRO A 131 -16.82 10.88 -8.61
CA PRO A 131 -16.04 11.95 -7.98
C PRO A 131 -16.34 12.11 -6.49
N ILE A 132 -17.58 11.86 -6.05
CA ILE A 132 -17.89 11.69 -4.63
C ILE A 132 -17.87 10.20 -4.31
N TYR A 133 -17.08 9.81 -3.32
CA TYR A 133 -16.82 8.40 -3.06
C TYR A 133 -16.41 8.14 -1.62
N LYS A 134 -16.50 6.87 -1.23
CA LYS A 134 -15.82 6.33 -0.07
C LYS A 134 -14.58 5.54 -0.52
N PRO A 135 -13.37 5.76 0.04
CA PRO A 135 -12.15 5.12 -0.47
C PRO A 135 -12.22 3.59 -0.52
N HIS A 136 -12.81 2.98 0.51
CA HIS A 136 -13.12 1.56 0.58
C HIS A 136 -14.18 1.31 1.67
N PRO A 137 -14.85 0.14 1.70
CA PRO A 137 -15.96 -0.11 2.64
C PRO A 137 -15.62 0.11 4.12
N MET A 138 -14.39 -0.21 4.51
CA MET A 138 -13.86 -0.06 5.87
C MET A 138 -13.07 1.23 6.12
N ALA A 139 -13.20 2.26 5.26
CA ALA A 139 -12.44 3.48 5.41
C ALA A 139 -12.66 4.11 6.80
N PHE A 140 -11.56 4.46 7.46
CA PHE A 140 -11.56 5.15 8.74
C PHE A 140 -10.71 6.43 8.60
N PRO A 141 -11.25 7.64 8.87
CA PRO A 141 -12.62 7.91 9.32
C PRO A 141 -13.68 7.51 8.28
N ASN A 142 -14.88 7.19 8.75
CA ASN A 142 -16.02 6.81 7.90
C ASN A 142 -16.64 8.07 7.27
N GLN A 143 -15.96 8.64 6.28
CA GLN A 143 -16.35 9.91 5.67
C GLN A 143 -16.12 9.88 4.15
N CYS A 144 -17.08 10.39 3.38
CA CYS A 144 -16.95 10.54 1.93
C CYS A 144 -15.87 11.56 1.57
N VAL A 145 -15.39 11.53 0.35
CA VAL A 145 -14.43 12.47 -0.23
C VAL A 145 -15.00 12.95 -1.55
N LEU A 146 -14.85 14.24 -1.84
CA LEU A 146 -15.08 14.77 -3.18
C LEU A 146 -13.74 14.93 -3.88
N ASP A 147 -13.66 14.45 -5.11
CA ASP A 147 -12.48 14.59 -5.95
C ASP A 147 -12.26 16.06 -6.33
N ALA A 148 -11.02 16.52 -6.21
CA ALA A 148 -10.67 17.90 -6.56
C ALA A 148 -10.80 18.17 -8.07
N SER A 149 -10.77 17.12 -8.90
CA SER A 149 -10.84 17.24 -10.37
C SER A 149 -12.12 17.88 -10.89
N ILE A 150 -13.22 17.82 -10.13
CA ILE A 150 -14.53 18.36 -10.53
C ILE A 150 -14.84 19.73 -9.93
N LEU A 151 -13.94 20.31 -9.13
CA LEU A 151 -14.19 21.61 -8.52
C LEU A 151 -14.31 22.71 -9.58
N GLY A 152 -15.27 23.61 -9.37
CA GLY A 152 -15.59 24.68 -10.32
C GLY A 152 -16.42 24.24 -11.53
N THR A 153 -16.81 22.97 -11.60
CA THR A 153 -17.72 22.46 -12.64
C THR A 153 -19.19 22.52 -12.18
N GLU A 154 -20.13 22.51 -13.13
CA GLU A 154 -21.56 22.37 -12.82
C GLU A 154 -21.89 21.05 -12.10
N GLU A 155 -21.08 20.01 -12.31
CA GLU A 155 -21.26 18.71 -11.66
C GLU A 155 -21.03 18.79 -10.15
N ALA A 156 -20.02 19.54 -9.70
CA ALA A 156 -19.78 19.74 -8.28
C ALA A 156 -20.97 20.42 -7.57
N GLU A 157 -21.59 21.41 -8.22
CA GLU A 157 -22.79 22.07 -7.69
C GLU A 157 -24.00 21.12 -7.68
N LYS A 158 -24.16 20.27 -8.70
CA LYS A 158 -25.21 19.23 -8.72
C LYS A 158 -25.04 18.23 -7.58
N ILE A 159 -23.82 17.75 -7.33
CA ILE A 159 -23.51 16.84 -6.22
C ILE A 159 -23.81 17.53 -4.88
N LYS A 160 -23.38 18.79 -4.70
CA LYS A 160 -23.68 19.56 -3.49
C LYS A 160 -25.18 19.72 -3.26
N ALA A 161 -25.96 19.99 -4.31
CA ALA A 161 -27.41 20.16 -4.23
C ALA A 161 -28.16 18.85 -3.94
N ALA A 162 -27.63 17.71 -4.41
CA ALA A 162 -28.22 16.39 -4.16
C ALA A 162 -27.94 15.89 -2.73
N MET A 163 -26.79 16.25 -2.16
CA MET A 163 -26.40 15.84 -0.82
C MET A 163 -27.15 16.61 0.28
N PRO A 164 -27.31 16.04 1.49
CA PRO A 164 -27.98 16.74 2.58
C PRO A 164 -27.28 18.06 2.93
N ALA A 165 -28.06 19.05 3.34
CA ALA A 165 -27.54 20.39 3.64
C ALA A 165 -26.38 20.34 4.65
N GLY A 166 -25.25 20.97 4.30
CA GLY A 166 -24.05 21.02 5.13
C GLY A 166 -23.13 19.78 5.03
N HIS A 167 -23.43 18.80 4.17
CA HIS A 167 -22.56 17.63 3.98
C HIS A 167 -21.39 17.89 3.02
N VAL A 168 -21.59 18.74 2.02
CA VAL A 168 -20.59 19.11 1.01
C VAL A 168 -20.27 20.59 1.13
N ASN A 169 -18.97 20.90 1.19
CA ASN A 169 -18.45 22.27 1.21
C ASN A 169 -17.36 22.43 0.14
N LEU A 170 -17.75 22.96 -1.02
CA LEU A 170 -16.86 23.16 -2.16
C LEU A 170 -15.84 24.29 -1.90
N ASP A 171 -16.13 25.20 -0.98
CA ASP A 171 -15.27 26.33 -0.63
C ASP A 171 -14.25 26.00 0.48
N GLN A 172 -14.18 24.73 0.90
CA GLN A 172 -13.21 24.30 1.91
C GLN A 172 -11.78 24.58 1.41
N LYS A 173 -11.00 25.30 2.23
CA LYS A 173 -9.61 25.64 1.94
C LYS A 173 -8.66 24.73 2.71
N ALA A 174 -7.43 24.63 2.21
CA ALA A 174 -6.36 23.98 2.95
C ALA A 174 -6.06 24.78 4.23
N GLU A 175 -5.77 24.07 5.30
CA GLU A 175 -5.45 24.63 6.61
C GLU A 175 -4.00 24.31 6.99
N THR A 176 -3.34 25.23 7.67
CA THR A 176 -1.99 25.01 8.21
C THR A 176 -2.08 24.82 9.71
N VAL A 177 -1.60 23.67 10.19
CA VAL A 177 -1.53 23.32 11.61
C VAL A 177 -0.05 23.34 12.04
N LYS A 178 0.25 24.12 13.07
CA LYS A 178 1.58 24.13 13.71
C LYS A 178 1.56 23.24 14.93
N LEU A 179 2.46 22.28 15.00
CA LEU A 179 2.59 21.34 16.11
C LEU A 179 3.95 21.48 16.76
N ASN A 180 3.99 21.49 18.09
CA ASN A 180 5.21 21.41 18.87
C ASN A 180 5.28 20.03 19.56
N VAL A 181 6.25 19.20 19.16
CA VAL A 181 6.33 17.79 19.57
C VAL A 181 7.71 17.43 20.11
N GLY A 182 7.78 16.48 21.04
CA GLY A 182 9.03 16.05 21.66
C GLY A 182 9.79 14.99 20.87
N ALA A 183 9.08 14.19 20.07
CA ALA A 183 9.68 13.19 19.20
C ALA A 183 8.82 12.94 17.96
N ILE A 184 9.45 12.43 16.91
CA ILE A 184 8.84 12.17 15.61
C ILE A 184 9.06 10.70 15.24
N ILE A 185 7.98 9.99 14.93
CA ILE A 185 8.02 8.63 14.37
C ILE A 185 7.66 8.71 12.89
N VAL A 186 8.53 8.18 12.03
CA VAL A 186 8.33 8.20 10.57
C VAL A 186 7.88 6.82 10.10
N ALA A 187 6.62 6.72 9.69
CA ALA A 187 5.93 5.49 9.28
C ALA A 187 5.27 5.65 7.89
N THR A 188 5.85 6.49 7.03
CA THR A 188 5.33 6.87 5.69
C THR A 188 5.20 5.71 4.71
N GLY A 189 5.79 4.56 5.01
CA GLY A 189 5.54 3.32 4.31
C GLY A 189 6.20 3.25 2.93
N TRP A 190 5.47 2.74 1.97
CA TRP A 190 5.97 2.38 0.64
C TRP A 190 4.86 2.46 -0.42
N LYS A 191 5.29 2.49 -1.68
CA LYS A 191 4.43 2.30 -2.85
C LYS A 191 4.99 1.21 -3.76
N PRO A 192 4.13 0.52 -4.53
CA PRO A 192 4.60 -0.43 -5.54
C PRO A 192 5.57 0.25 -6.49
N TYR A 193 6.66 -0.44 -6.82
CA TYR A 193 7.55 0.02 -7.88
C TYR A 193 6.77 0.13 -9.18
N ASP A 194 7.03 1.20 -9.91
CA ASP A 194 6.37 1.52 -11.16
C ASP A 194 6.75 0.49 -12.24
N PRO A 195 5.82 -0.35 -12.71
CA PRO A 195 6.14 -1.37 -13.69
C PRO A 195 6.53 -0.78 -15.05
N ASP A 196 6.10 0.45 -15.37
CA ASP A 196 6.38 1.07 -16.68
C ASP A 196 7.86 1.47 -16.82
N LYS A 197 8.61 1.50 -15.71
CA LYS A 197 10.07 1.68 -15.71
C LYS A 197 10.83 0.41 -16.11
N LEU A 198 10.16 -0.75 -16.18
CA LEU A 198 10.78 -2.01 -16.58
C LEU A 198 10.79 -2.12 -18.10
N GLU A 199 11.66 -1.33 -18.73
CA GLU A 199 11.78 -1.19 -20.19
C GLU A 199 12.00 -2.54 -20.89
N ASN A 200 12.69 -3.48 -20.26
CA ASN A 200 12.92 -4.81 -20.83
C ASN A 200 11.66 -5.70 -20.85
N LEU A 201 10.64 -5.38 -20.04
CA LEU A 201 9.40 -6.14 -19.94
C LEU A 201 8.21 -5.46 -20.64
N GLU A 202 8.30 -4.16 -20.92
CA GLU A 202 7.27 -3.36 -21.63
C GLU A 202 5.82 -3.71 -21.24
N PRO A 203 5.45 -3.73 -19.94
CA PRO A 203 4.19 -4.31 -19.50
C PRO A 203 2.95 -3.62 -20.09
N GLY A 204 3.05 -2.33 -20.43
CA GLY A 204 1.98 -1.59 -21.10
C GLY A 204 1.62 -2.07 -22.51
N GLN A 205 2.49 -2.86 -23.16
CA GLN A 205 2.20 -3.47 -24.47
C GLN A 205 1.38 -4.75 -24.38
N HIS A 206 1.17 -5.28 -23.17
CA HIS A 206 0.52 -6.56 -22.94
C HIS A 206 -0.67 -6.40 -21.98
N GLN A 207 -1.89 -6.59 -22.49
CA GLN A 207 -3.12 -6.38 -21.70
C GLN A 207 -3.19 -7.30 -20.46
N ASN A 208 -2.67 -8.53 -20.57
CA ASN A 208 -2.70 -9.53 -19.51
C ASN A 208 -1.42 -9.56 -18.65
N VAL A 209 -0.73 -8.42 -18.54
CA VAL A 209 0.33 -8.22 -17.55
C VAL A 209 -0.19 -7.35 -16.41
N VAL A 210 -0.19 -7.89 -15.21
CA VAL A 210 -0.64 -7.19 -13.99
C VAL A 210 0.44 -7.20 -12.92
N THR A 211 0.36 -6.27 -11.97
CA THR A 211 1.23 -6.30 -10.79
C THR A 211 0.64 -7.16 -9.69
N ASN A 212 1.49 -7.67 -8.81
CA ASN A 212 1.07 -8.36 -7.59
C ASN A 212 0.04 -7.56 -6.77
N MET A 213 0.15 -6.22 -6.68
CA MET A 213 -0.84 -5.41 -5.96
C MET A 213 -2.16 -5.26 -6.71
N LYS A 214 -2.18 -5.27 -8.05
CA LYS A 214 -3.41 -5.39 -8.84
C LYS A 214 -4.11 -6.73 -8.57
N VAL A 215 -3.36 -7.83 -8.47
CA VAL A 215 -3.90 -9.15 -8.09
C VAL A 215 -4.53 -9.13 -6.69
N GLU A 216 -3.96 -8.42 -5.71
CA GLU A 216 -4.61 -8.25 -4.40
C GLU A 216 -5.96 -7.56 -4.50
N ARG A 217 -6.08 -6.55 -5.37
CA ARG A 217 -7.34 -5.85 -5.60
C ARG A 217 -8.34 -6.75 -6.30
N MET A 218 -7.94 -7.49 -7.33
CA MET A 218 -8.81 -8.46 -8.01
C MET A 218 -9.33 -9.54 -7.05
N ALA A 219 -8.44 -10.11 -6.23
CA ALA A 219 -8.80 -11.16 -5.29
C ALA A 219 -9.64 -10.67 -4.10
N SER A 220 -9.72 -9.36 -3.86
CA SER A 220 -10.51 -8.80 -2.76
C SER A 220 -12.01 -8.87 -3.09
N PRO A 221 -12.88 -9.34 -2.18
CA PRO A 221 -14.34 -9.31 -2.38
C PRO A 221 -14.90 -7.91 -2.63
N SER A 222 -14.27 -6.88 -2.06
CA SER A 222 -14.57 -5.45 -2.30
C SER A 222 -13.76 -4.84 -3.45
N GLY A 223 -13.12 -5.69 -4.24
CA GLY A 223 -12.31 -5.32 -5.39
C GLY A 223 -13.13 -5.10 -6.66
N PRO A 224 -12.47 -4.65 -7.75
CA PRO A 224 -13.14 -4.33 -9.01
C PRO A 224 -13.78 -5.55 -9.69
N THR A 225 -13.27 -6.75 -9.42
CA THR A 225 -13.72 -8.03 -10.02
C THR A 225 -14.48 -8.90 -9.03
N GLY A 226 -14.94 -8.34 -7.91
CA GLY A 226 -15.76 -9.06 -6.91
C GLY A 226 -15.07 -10.25 -6.25
N GLY A 227 -13.73 -10.24 -6.18
CA GLY A 227 -12.94 -11.32 -5.58
C GLY A 227 -12.41 -12.36 -6.57
N LYS A 228 -12.69 -12.22 -7.86
CA LYS A 228 -12.20 -13.12 -8.91
C LYS A 228 -10.91 -12.60 -9.54
N ILE A 229 -9.93 -13.48 -9.72
CA ILE A 229 -8.71 -13.15 -10.47
C ILE A 229 -8.95 -13.50 -11.94
N VAL A 230 -9.05 -12.49 -12.79
CA VAL A 230 -9.41 -12.62 -14.21
C VAL A 230 -8.38 -11.93 -15.10
N ARG A 231 -8.32 -12.33 -16.37
CA ARG A 231 -7.55 -11.64 -17.40
C ARG A 231 -8.15 -10.26 -17.68
N PRO A 232 -7.34 -9.17 -17.67
CA PRO A 232 -7.84 -7.84 -18.05
C PRO A 232 -8.39 -7.73 -19.48
N SER A 233 -7.94 -8.57 -20.42
CA SER A 233 -8.37 -8.51 -21.83
C SER A 233 -9.84 -8.88 -22.03
N ASP A 234 -10.34 -9.89 -21.31
CA ASP A 234 -11.65 -10.51 -21.57
C ASP A 234 -12.47 -10.80 -20.30
N ASN A 235 -11.92 -10.57 -19.10
CA ASN A 235 -12.51 -10.91 -17.79
C ASN A 235 -12.75 -12.41 -17.56
N GLU A 236 -12.08 -13.28 -18.30
CA GLU A 236 -12.15 -14.72 -18.10
C GLU A 236 -11.08 -15.21 -17.10
N GLU A 237 -11.31 -16.38 -16.50
CA GLU A 237 -10.36 -17.00 -15.59
C GLU A 237 -9.11 -17.50 -16.34
N PRO A 238 -7.88 -17.24 -15.84
CA PRO A 238 -6.66 -17.73 -16.47
C PRO A 238 -6.44 -19.22 -16.21
N GLU A 239 -6.20 -20.00 -17.26
CA GLU A 239 -5.82 -21.42 -17.15
C GLU A 239 -4.34 -21.57 -16.83
N THR A 240 -3.52 -20.60 -17.26
CA THR A 240 -2.07 -20.56 -17.03
C THR A 240 -1.63 -19.20 -16.48
N VAL A 241 -0.87 -19.19 -15.37
CA VAL A 241 -0.38 -17.96 -14.73
C VAL A 241 1.13 -17.99 -14.54
N GLY A 242 1.81 -16.94 -14.97
CA GLY A 242 3.25 -16.77 -14.80
C GLY A 242 3.60 -15.67 -13.80
N PHE A 243 4.25 -16.00 -12.68
CA PHE A 243 4.77 -15.03 -11.72
C PHE A 243 6.24 -14.69 -12.00
N ILE A 244 6.52 -13.40 -12.09
CA ILE A 244 7.86 -12.86 -12.39
C ILE A 244 8.42 -12.25 -11.11
N GLN A 245 9.31 -12.98 -10.43
CA GLN A 245 9.90 -12.49 -9.19
C GLN A 245 10.92 -11.39 -9.43
N CYS A 246 11.10 -10.54 -8.41
CA CYS A 246 12.09 -9.48 -8.42
C CYS A 246 11.88 -8.45 -9.56
N ALA A 247 10.65 -8.26 -10.02
CA ALA A 247 10.32 -7.22 -11.01
C ALA A 247 10.65 -5.84 -10.43
N GLY A 248 11.74 -5.22 -10.90
CA GLY A 248 12.26 -3.95 -10.39
C GLY A 248 12.92 -4.01 -9.02
N SER A 249 13.29 -5.20 -8.50
CA SER A 249 14.03 -5.37 -7.25
C SER A 249 15.27 -6.22 -7.44
N ARG A 250 16.30 -6.01 -6.61
CA ARG A 250 17.62 -6.64 -6.79
C ARG A 250 18.14 -6.38 -8.20
N ASP A 251 17.97 -5.14 -8.63
CA ASP A 251 18.33 -4.67 -9.96
C ASP A 251 19.00 -3.31 -9.83
N GLU A 252 20.25 -3.21 -10.29
CA GLU A 252 21.07 -2.01 -10.16
C GLU A 252 20.52 -0.82 -10.97
N ASN A 253 19.71 -1.09 -12.01
CA ASN A 253 19.04 -0.05 -12.80
C ASN A 253 17.72 0.41 -12.17
N HIS A 254 17.23 -0.29 -11.15
CA HIS A 254 15.96 -0.03 -10.48
C HIS A 254 16.16 -0.01 -8.94
N LEU A 255 15.44 -0.83 -8.18
CA LEU A 255 15.68 -0.97 -6.74
C LEU A 255 16.85 -1.94 -6.51
N GLY A 256 17.99 -1.41 -6.08
CA GLY A 256 19.21 -2.18 -5.79
C GLY A 256 19.10 -3.15 -4.61
N PHE A 257 17.96 -3.17 -3.91
CA PHE A 257 17.70 -3.97 -2.73
C PHE A 257 16.60 -5.02 -2.95
N CYS A 258 16.53 -5.98 -2.02
CA CYS A 258 15.42 -6.93 -1.97
C CYS A 258 14.22 -6.32 -1.26
N SER A 259 13.06 -6.35 -1.92
CA SER A 259 11.79 -5.89 -1.36
C SER A 259 11.16 -6.80 -0.30
N TYR A 260 11.87 -7.85 0.13
CA TYR A 260 11.55 -8.77 1.24
C TYR A 260 10.25 -9.59 1.12
N ILE A 261 9.13 -9.01 0.71
CA ILE A 261 7.80 -9.63 0.73
C ILE A 261 7.38 -10.28 -0.59
N CYS A 262 8.01 -9.95 -1.73
CA CYS A 262 7.54 -10.35 -3.06
C CYS A 262 7.37 -11.88 -3.20
N CYS A 263 8.36 -12.67 -2.76
CA CYS A 263 8.27 -14.13 -2.76
C CYS A 263 7.06 -14.63 -1.97
N MET A 264 6.87 -14.12 -0.74
CA MET A 264 5.77 -14.55 0.13
C MET A 264 4.41 -14.07 -0.38
N ALA A 265 4.34 -12.90 -1.01
CA ALA A 265 3.13 -12.39 -1.65
C ALA A 265 2.73 -13.27 -2.84
N THR A 266 3.67 -13.67 -3.69
CA THR A 266 3.42 -14.64 -4.77
C THR A 266 2.88 -15.96 -4.22
N LEU A 267 3.55 -16.57 -3.24
CA LEU A 267 3.10 -17.84 -2.65
C LEU A 267 1.66 -17.75 -2.10
N LYS A 268 1.30 -16.60 -1.54
CA LYS A 268 -0.05 -16.30 -1.09
C LYS A 268 -1.05 -16.18 -2.25
N GLN A 269 -0.68 -15.47 -3.31
CA GLN A 269 -1.52 -15.29 -4.51
C GLN A 269 -1.73 -16.60 -5.27
N ILE A 270 -0.72 -17.48 -5.28
CA ILE A 270 -0.84 -18.85 -5.77
C ILE A 270 -1.94 -19.59 -5.02
N LYS A 271 -1.96 -19.53 -3.68
CA LYS A 271 -3.06 -20.14 -2.91
C LYS A 271 -4.43 -19.55 -3.26
N TYR A 272 -4.54 -18.26 -3.61
CA TYR A 272 -5.81 -17.69 -4.08
C TYR A 272 -6.25 -18.31 -5.40
N LEU A 273 -5.36 -18.34 -6.39
CA LEU A 273 -5.64 -18.90 -7.71
C LEU A 273 -6.03 -20.38 -7.61
N ARG A 274 -5.27 -21.17 -6.86
CA ARG A 274 -5.53 -22.60 -6.66
C ARG A 274 -6.80 -22.89 -5.84
N GLU A 275 -7.23 -21.95 -4.98
CA GLU A 275 -8.52 -22.01 -4.25
C GLU A 275 -9.71 -21.70 -5.17
N GLN A 276 -9.54 -20.78 -6.15
CA GLN A 276 -10.58 -20.43 -7.12
C GLN A 276 -10.68 -21.47 -8.24
N SER A 277 -9.55 -21.92 -8.78
CA SER A 277 -9.46 -22.76 -9.97
C SER A 277 -8.38 -23.85 -9.76
N PRO A 278 -8.76 -25.04 -9.27
CA PRO A 278 -7.83 -26.15 -8.98
C PRO A 278 -7.14 -26.76 -10.20
N ASP A 279 -7.45 -26.33 -11.42
CA ASP A 279 -6.80 -26.82 -12.63
C ASP A 279 -5.76 -25.83 -13.21
N THR A 280 -5.74 -24.57 -12.73
CA THR A 280 -4.80 -23.55 -13.21
C THR A 280 -3.34 -23.97 -13.01
N GLU A 281 -2.57 -23.99 -14.09
CA GLU A 281 -1.12 -24.21 -14.08
C GLU A 281 -0.40 -22.91 -13.73
N ILE A 282 0.59 -22.99 -12.85
CA ILE A 282 1.29 -21.82 -12.32
C ILE A 282 2.79 -21.99 -12.50
N TYR A 283 3.43 -20.98 -13.07
CA TYR A 283 4.88 -20.93 -13.29
C TYR A 283 5.48 -19.77 -12.50
N VAL A 284 6.46 -20.04 -11.66
CA VAL A 284 7.13 -19.03 -10.82
C VAL A 284 8.57 -18.90 -11.28
N PHE A 285 8.89 -17.80 -11.95
CA PHE A 285 10.25 -17.46 -12.36
C PHE A 285 10.97 -16.72 -11.23
N TYR A 286 12.08 -17.27 -10.74
CA TYR A 286 12.77 -16.74 -9.57
C TYR A 286 14.30 -16.85 -9.64
N ILE A 287 14.99 -15.96 -8.90
CA ILE A 287 16.43 -16.07 -8.62
C ILE A 287 16.64 -16.91 -7.35
N ASP A 288 16.05 -16.45 -6.25
CA ASP A 288 16.01 -17.15 -4.95
C ASP A 288 14.61 -17.03 -4.37
N ILE A 289 14.08 -18.12 -3.78
CA ILE A 289 12.89 -18.04 -2.93
C ILE A 289 13.31 -17.62 -1.54
N ARG A 290 12.83 -16.46 -1.08
CA ARG A 290 13.14 -15.92 0.25
C ARG A 290 11.97 -16.10 1.21
N SER A 291 12.01 -17.20 1.96
CA SER A 291 11.02 -17.63 2.96
C SER A 291 11.59 -17.66 4.39
N PRO A 292 12.01 -16.52 4.98
CA PRO A 292 12.80 -16.52 6.20
C PRO A 292 12.05 -17.08 7.42
N GLY A 293 12.69 -18.03 8.12
CA GLY A 293 12.18 -18.60 9.36
C GLY A 293 11.13 -19.70 9.17
N ARG A 294 10.88 -20.45 10.25
CA ARG A 294 10.10 -21.70 10.20
C ARG A 294 8.68 -21.54 9.65
N LYS A 295 8.00 -20.42 9.93
CA LYS A 295 6.61 -20.21 9.49
C LYS A 295 6.52 -19.95 7.98
N TYR A 296 7.45 -19.20 7.42
CA TYR A 296 7.48 -18.91 5.99
C TYR A 296 8.01 -20.09 5.19
N GLU A 297 8.98 -20.82 5.71
CA GLU A 297 9.46 -22.04 5.05
C GLU A 297 8.36 -23.09 4.94
N LYS A 298 7.61 -23.35 6.02
CA LYS A 298 6.44 -24.25 5.96
C LYS A 298 5.40 -23.80 4.94
N PHE A 299 5.17 -22.49 4.83
CA PHE A 299 4.23 -21.95 3.85
C PHE A 299 4.73 -22.19 2.42
N TYR A 300 6.02 -21.96 2.16
CA TYR A 300 6.65 -22.30 0.89
C TYR A 300 6.54 -23.79 0.57
N SER A 301 6.91 -24.69 1.49
CA SER A 301 6.79 -26.14 1.28
C SER A 301 5.36 -26.54 0.89
N SER A 302 4.35 -25.99 1.57
CA SER A 302 2.94 -26.28 1.28
C SER A 302 2.46 -25.81 -0.10
N VAL A 303 3.14 -24.85 -0.72
CA VAL A 303 2.87 -24.39 -2.10
C VAL A 303 3.67 -25.22 -3.08
N LYS A 304 4.92 -25.57 -2.74
CA LYS A 304 5.81 -26.38 -3.56
C LYS A 304 5.33 -27.82 -3.77
N GLU A 305 4.58 -28.36 -2.81
CA GLU A 305 3.97 -29.70 -2.91
C GLU A 305 2.78 -29.76 -3.88
N ASP A 306 2.27 -28.63 -4.38
CA ASP A 306 1.21 -28.58 -5.37
C ASP A 306 1.77 -28.92 -6.77
N ALA A 307 1.26 -30.01 -7.36
CA ALA A 307 1.72 -30.52 -8.66
C ALA A 307 1.47 -29.56 -9.84
N LYS A 308 0.59 -28.56 -9.66
CA LYS A 308 0.28 -27.52 -10.66
C LYS A 308 1.14 -26.27 -10.51
N VAL A 309 2.12 -26.26 -9.59
CA VAL A 309 2.99 -25.12 -9.33
C VAL A 309 4.44 -25.47 -9.66
N HIS A 310 4.95 -24.84 -10.71
CA HIS A 310 6.28 -25.07 -11.25
C HIS A 310 7.21 -23.92 -10.89
N PHE A 311 8.29 -24.22 -10.18
CA PHE A 311 9.30 -23.24 -9.81
C PHE A 311 10.47 -23.30 -10.80
N ILE A 312 10.63 -22.25 -11.60
CA ILE A 312 11.65 -22.14 -12.64
C ILE A 312 12.73 -21.16 -12.16
N LYS A 313 13.97 -21.65 -12.03
CA LYS A 313 15.07 -20.81 -11.56
C LYS A 313 15.69 -20.04 -12.71
N GLY A 314 15.13 -18.86 -12.97
CA GLY A 314 15.56 -17.94 -14.02
C GLY A 314 14.95 -16.55 -13.82
N LYS A 315 15.71 -15.50 -14.15
CA LYS A 315 15.17 -14.13 -14.23
C LYS A 315 14.57 -13.95 -15.62
N VAL A 316 13.31 -13.53 -15.69
CA VAL A 316 12.68 -13.19 -16.98
C VAL A 316 13.37 -11.97 -17.56
N ALA A 317 13.86 -12.12 -18.80
CA ALA A 317 14.60 -11.10 -19.52
C ALA A 317 13.67 -10.24 -20.39
N ALA A 318 12.62 -10.84 -20.97
CA ALA A 318 11.68 -10.16 -21.84
C ALA A 318 10.28 -10.78 -21.77
N LEU A 319 9.28 -9.96 -22.10
CA LEU A 319 7.93 -10.41 -22.44
C LEU A 319 7.76 -10.37 -23.96
N GLN A 320 7.03 -11.34 -24.51
CA GLN A 320 6.69 -11.38 -25.94
C GLN A 320 5.21 -11.69 -26.10
N GLN A 321 4.64 -11.26 -27.22
CA GLN A 321 3.28 -11.67 -27.60
C GLN A 321 3.25 -13.18 -27.84
N GLY A 322 2.31 -13.88 -27.22
CA GLY A 322 2.15 -15.33 -27.41
C GLY A 322 1.38 -15.70 -28.66
N SER A 323 1.06 -16.99 -28.78
CA SER A 323 0.35 -17.54 -29.94
C SER A 323 -1.07 -16.98 -30.10
N LYS A 324 -1.69 -16.58 -28.99
CA LYS A 324 -2.98 -15.87 -28.95
C LYS A 324 -2.77 -14.35 -28.77
N PRO A 325 -3.66 -13.49 -29.29
CA PRO A 325 -3.54 -12.03 -29.19
C PRO A 325 -3.45 -11.47 -27.76
N ASP A 326 -3.89 -12.24 -26.77
CA ASP A 326 -3.99 -11.86 -25.36
C ASP A 326 -3.06 -12.68 -24.44
N SER A 327 -2.39 -13.71 -24.97
CA SER A 327 -1.39 -14.51 -24.26
C SER A 327 -0.01 -13.82 -24.21
N VAL A 328 0.78 -14.12 -23.19
CA VAL A 328 2.11 -13.54 -22.98
C VAL A 328 3.14 -14.65 -22.84
N VAL A 329 4.25 -14.55 -23.56
CA VAL A 329 5.40 -15.46 -23.45
C VAL A 329 6.43 -14.85 -22.52
N LEU A 330 6.77 -15.59 -21.47
CA LEU A 330 7.84 -15.27 -20.53
C LEU A 330 9.15 -15.87 -21.02
N VAL A 331 10.11 -15.02 -21.39
CA VAL A 331 11.42 -15.45 -21.88
C VAL A 331 12.44 -15.34 -20.76
N ALA A 332 13.04 -16.45 -20.36
CA ALA A 332 14.07 -16.51 -19.33
C ALA A 332 15.19 -17.48 -19.71
N GLU A 333 16.25 -17.50 -18.92
CA GLU A 333 17.27 -18.56 -18.93
C GLU A 333 17.03 -19.48 -17.73
N ASP A 334 16.87 -20.78 -17.97
CA ASP A 334 16.83 -21.76 -16.89
C ASP A 334 18.25 -22.06 -16.42
N THR A 335 18.57 -21.56 -15.23
CA THR A 335 19.91 -21.72 -14.64
C THR A 335 20.18 -23.13 -14.11
N ILE A 336 19.17 -23.99 -13.99
CA ILE A 336 19.31 -25.37 -13.54
C ILE A 336 19.43 -26.31 -14.73
N GLY A 337 18.47 -26.28 -15.65
CA GLY A 337 18.46 -27.11 -16.85
C GLY A 337 19.44 -26.67 -17.93
N GLY A 338 19.83 -25.39 -17.91
CA GLY A 338 20.61 -24.75 -18.95
C GLY A 338 19.77 -24.40 -20.18
N GLY A 339 19.95 -23.18 -20.69
CA GLY A 339 19.33 -22.74 -21.94
C GLY A 339 18.12 -21.83 -21.77
N ARG A 340 17.65 -21.33 -22.92
CA ARG A 340 16.50 -20.42 -23.02
C ARG A 340 15.22 -21.20 -22.80
N ILE A 341 14.37 -20.69 -21.92
CA ILE A 341 13.00 -21.16 -21.69
C ILE A 341 12.01 -20.08 -22.14
N GLU A 342 10.97 -20.51 -22.83
CA GLU A 342 9.84 -19.69 -23.24
C GLU A 342 8.57 -20.35 -22.70
N GLN A 343 7.87 -19.64 -21.83
CA GLN A 343 6.63 -20.13 -21.23
C GLN A 343 5.49 -19.19 -21.59
N GLU A 344 4.59 -19.66 -22.45
CA GLU A 344 3.33 -18.96 -22.74
C GLU A 344 2.36 -19.10 -21.55
N VAL A 345 1.75 -17.98 -21.16
CA VAL A 345 0.75 -17.90 -20.08
C VAL A 345 -0.41 -16.97 -20.48
N ASP A 346 -1.58 -17.24 -19.91
CA ASP A 346 -2.79 -16.43 -20.08
C ASP A 346 -2.74 -15.15 -19.26
N LEU A 347 -2.06 -15.17 -18.11
CA LEU A 347 -1.87 -14.03 -17.21
C LEU A 347 -0.44 -14.00 -16.67
N ALA A 348 0.25 -12.87 -16.83
CA ALA A 348 1.55 -12.63 -16.23
C ALA A 348 1.45 -11.67 -15.05
N VAL A 349 2.06 -12.04 -13.92
CA VAL A 349 2.05 -11.26 -12.68
C VAL A 349 3.46 -10.79 -12.33
N LEU A 350 3.68 -9.48 -12.44
CA LEU A 350 4.90 -8.82 -11.99
C LEU A 350 4.90 -8.71 -10.46
N ALA A 351 5.80 -9.40 -9.78
CA ALA A 351 5.99 -9.24 -8.34
C ALA A 351 6.84 -8.00 -8.06
N THR A 352 6.23 -6.81 -8.28
CA THR A 352 6.93 -5.53 -8.18
C THR A 352 7.40 -5.22 -6.76
N GLY A 353 8.50 -4.47 -6.69
CA GLY A 353 9.16 -4.12 -5.45
C GLY A 353 8.42 -3.12 -4.55
N MET A 354 8.96 -2.94 -3.34
CA MET A 354 8.51 -1.94 -2.38
C MET A 354 9.41 -0.71 -2.47
N GLN A 355 9.00 0.32 -3.22
CA GLN A 355 9.72 1.59 -3.26
C GLN A 355 9.35 2.40 -2.00
N PRO A 356 10.33 2.85 -1.20
CA PRO A 356 10.02 3.68 -0.03
C PRO A 356 9.39 5.00 -0.46
N ALA A 357 8.47 5.52 0.35
CA ALA A 357 7.77 6.77 0.04
C ALA A 357 8.74 7.97 -0.09
N GLY A 358 9.86 7.95 0.65
CA GLY A 358 10.91 8.98 0.61
C GLY A 358 11.75 9.00 -0.67
N ALA A 359 11.60 8.02 -1.57
CA ALA A 359 12.22 8.07 -2.90
C ALA A 359 11.59 9.17 -3.80
N GLU A 360 10.38 9.62 -3.49
CA GLU A 360 9.68 10.66 -4.25
C GLU A 360 9.16 11.80 -3.38
N ASN A 361 8.74 11.49 -2.15
CA ASN A 361 8.15 12.47 -1.24
C ASN A 361 9.03 12.59 0.01
N GLN A 362 10.04 13.46 -0.07
CA GLN A 362 10.91 13.78 1.05
C GLN A 362 10.34 14.93 1.88
N VAL A 363 10.37 14.78 3.20
CA VAL A 363 9.94 15.82 4.14
C VAL A 363 11.14 16.66 4.53
N SER A 364 11.03 17.97 4.40
CA SER A 364 12.09 18.91 4.82
C SER A 364 12.39 18.74 6.32
N GLY A 365 13.66 18.57 6.67
CA GLY A 365 14.12 18.30 8.04
C GLY A 365 14.25 16.81 8.41
N ILE A 366 13.86 15.90 7.52
CA ILE A 366 14.09 14.45 7.69
C ILE A 366 15.19 14.00 6.72
N GLN A 367 16.07 13.12 7.19
CA GLN A 367 17.17 12.57 6.38
C GLN A 367 16.75 11.26 5.71
N TYR A 368 17.21 11.07 4.48
CA TYR A 368 16.97 9.88 3.66
C TYR A 368 18.28 9.37 3.07
N ASP A 369 18.38 8.05 2.85
CA ASP A 369 19.48 7.45 2.12
C ASP A 369 19.27 7.54 0.60
N SER A 370 20.22 7.00 -0.17
CA SER A 370 20.17 7.01 -1.65
C SER A 370 18.98 6.25 -2.23
N ASP A 371 18.41 5.30 -1.48
CA ASP A 371 17.25 4.53 -1.89
C ASP A 371 15.93 5.19 -1.47
N GLY A 372 15.99 6.26 -0.67
CA GLY A 372 14.83 6.97 -0.14
C GLY A 372 14.26 6.39 1.14
N PHE A 373 14.98 5.50 1.84
CA PHE A 373 14.62 5.10 3.20
C PHE A 373 15.05 6.17 4.20
N VAL A 374 14.30 6.28 5.29
CA VAL A 374 14.55 7.31 6.32
C VAL A 374 15.75 6.91 7.17
N VAL A 375 16.72 7.82 7.27
CA VAL A 375 17.89 7.69 8.13
C VAL A 375 17.52 8.16 9.55
N PRO A 376 17.71 7.32 10.59
CA PRO A 376 17.40 7.70 11.96
C PRO A 376 18.34 8.82 12.45
N THR A 377 17.76 9.85 13.07
CA THR A 377 18.50 10.92 13.77
C THR A 377 17.99 11.04 15.20
N ASP A 378 18.62 11.87 16.03
CA ASP A 378 18.15 12.03 17.40
C ASP A 378 16.73 12.64 17.41
N GLY A 379 15.80 11.96 18.08
CA GLY A 379 14.39 12.34 18.13
C GLY A 379 13.54 12.09 16.88
N ILE A 380 14.12 11.61 15.78
CA ILE A 380 13.38 11.18 14.56
C ILE A 380 13.60 9.67 14.34
N ILE A 381 12.53 8.89 14.53
CA ILE A 381 12.59 7.42 14.60
C ILE A 381 11.80 6.80 13.44
N PRO A 382 12.47 6.24 12.42
CA PRO A 382 11.78 5.54 11.34
C PRO A 382 11.36 4.13 11.74
N CYS A 383 10.21 3.68 11.24
CA CYS A 383 9.69 2.34 11.49
C CYS A 383 9.01 1.70 10.28
N GLY A 384 8.90 0.38 10.30
CA GLY A 384 8.31 -0.40 9.22
C GLY A 384 8.97 -0.11 7.87
N CYS A 385 8.13 0.04 6.83
CA CYS A 385 8.59 0.18 5.45
C CYS A 385 9.28 1.53 5.14
N ALA A 386 9.12 2.55 5.99
CA ALA A 386 9.87 3.80 5.85
C ALA A 386 11.37 3.61 6.17
N LYS A 387 11.72 2.58 6.96
CA LYS A 387 13.09 2.26 7.34
C LYS A 387 13.74 1.23 6.42
N ARG A 388 12.97 0.24 5.97
CA ARG A 388 13.41 -0.86 5.09
C ARG A 388 12.21 -1.72 4.68
N PRO A 389 12.27 -2.50 3.59
CA PRO A 389 11.18 -3.41 3.21
C PRO A 389 10.98 -4.49 4.29
N VAL A 390 9.75 -4.64 4.77
CA VAL A 390 9.37 -5.61 5.80
C VAL A 390 7.93 -6.07 5.64
N ASP A 391 7.61 -7.26 6.17
CA ASP A 391 6.23 -7.75 6.29
C ASP A 391 5.43 -7.00 7.37
N VAL A 392 4.14 -7.32 7.50
CA VAL A 392 3.20 -6.67 8.43
C VAL A 392 3.54 -6.96 9.91
N VAL A 393 4.01 -8.17 10.24
CA VAL A 393 4.38 -8.54 11.61
C VAL A 393 5.64 -7.79 12.03
N SER A 394 6.65 -7.81 11.17
CA SER A 394 7.90 -7.07 11.34
C SER A 394 7.65 -5.55 11.40
N SER A 395 6.66 -5.05 10.66
CA SER A 395 6.20 -3.66 10.73
C SER A 395 5.62 -3.30 12.10
N ALA A 396 4.73 -4.13 12.66
CA ALA A 396 4.22 -3.91 14.01
C ALA A 396 5.32 -3.92 15.08
N GLN A 397 6.22 -4.92 15.02
CA GLN A 397 7.35 -4.99 15.96
C GLN A 397 8.25 -3.76 15.88
N SER A 398 8.57 -3.31 14.66
CA SER A 398 9.35 -2.10 14.44
C SER A 398 8.63 -0.85 14.95
N ALA A 399 7.30 -0.78 14.83
CA ALA A 399 6.49 0.33 15.29
C ALA A 399 6.41 0.41 16.82
N THR A 400 6.20 -0.72 17.50
CA THR A 400 6.25 -0.79 18.97
C THR A 400 7.61 -0.36 19.50
N ALA A 401 8.70 -0.80 18.86
CA ALA A 401 10.05 -0.36 19.22
C ALA A 401 10.25 1.14 19.00
N ALA A 402 9.66 1.70 17.94
CA ALA A 402 9.73 3.14 17.66
C ALA A 402 8.96 3.97 18.69
N ALA A 403 7.78 3.52 19.13
CA ALA A 403 7.02 4.15 20.20
C ALA A 403 7.84 4.20 21.50
N LEU A 404 8.44 3.07 21.90
CA LEU A 404 9.33 3.03 23.07
C LEU A 404 10.53 3.99 22.94
N LYS A 405 11.15 4.04 21.76
CA LYS A 405 12.29 4.91 21.52
C LYS A 405 11.89 6.39 21.57
N ALA A 406 10.75 6.77 21.00
CA ALA A 406 10.20 8.13 21.08
C ALA A 406 9.95 8.55 22.53
N ILE A 407 9.36 7.67 23.33
CA ILE A 407 9.16 7.87 24.77
C ILE A 407 10.50 8.10 25.49
N GLN A 408 11.51 7.29 25.20
CA GLN A 408 12.84 7.47 25.77
C GLN A 408 13.48 8.80 25.37
N THR A 409 13.30 9.25 24.13
CA THR A 409 13.76 10.57 23.68
C THR A 409 13.14 11.67 24.52
N ILE A 410 11.81 11.68 24.65
CA ILE A 410 11.09 12.70 25.44
C ILE A 410 11.56 12.68 26.90
N ARG A 411 11.70 11.49 27.49
CA ARG A 411 12.14 11.35 28.89
C ARG A 411 13.59 11.77 29.15
N ARG A 412 14.48 11.68 28.16
CA ARG A 412 15.88 12.11 28.26
C ARG A 412 16.05 13.61 28.04
N ALA A 413 15.14 14.20 27.27
CA ALA A 413 15.16 15.64 27.02
C ALA A 413 14.77 16.40 28.29
N LYS A 414 13.83 15.89 29.10
CA LYS A 414 13.51 16.38 30.46
C LYS A 414 14.73 16.39 31.36
#